data_AF-A0A496ZZ76-F1
#
_entry.id   AF-A0A496ZZ76-F1
#
_cell.length_a   1.000
_cell.length_b   1.000
_cell.length_c   1.000
_cell.angle_alpha   90.00
_cell.angle_beta   90.00
_cell.angle_gamma   90.00
#
_symmetry.space_group_name_H-M   'P 1'
#
loop_
_entity.id
_entity.type
_entity.pdbx_description
1 polymer ?
#
loop_
_entity_poly.entity_id
_entity_poly.type
_entity_poly.pdbx_seq_one_letter_code
_entity_poly.pdbx_strand_id
1 'polypeptide(L)' 'SFGYLDESIKALAIDGVEATVENAASGVYPVVRPLNLLTKGEPGGLVKAWLDFILSDEGQKIVVEEGYIAVNR' A
#
# COMPACT_ATOMS: atom_id res chain seq x y z
N SER A 1 -0.86 5.99 -8.89
CA SER A 1 -1.06 4.86 -7.97
C SER A 1 -1.38 3.65 -8.81
N PHE A 2 -1.04 2.44 -8.36
CA PHE A 2 -1.40 1.21 -9.06
C PHE A 2 -2.92 1.08 -9.26
N GLY A 3 -3.72 1.58 -8.33
CA GLY A 3 -5.18 1.66 -8.46
C GLY A 3 -5.74 2.55 -9.59
N TYR A 4 -4.90 3.29 -10.33
CA TYR A 4 -5.33 4.03 -11.53
C TYR A 4 -4.88 3.38 -12.84
N LEU A 5 -4.21 2.22 -12.77
CA LEU A 5 -3.82 1.49 -13.99
C LEU A 5 -5.04 0.79 -14.56
N ASP A 6 -5.36 1.12 -15.81
CA ASP A 6 -6.41 0.47 -16.60
C ASP A 6 -5.96 0.34 -18.07
N GLU A 7 -6.83 -0.22 -18.90
CA GLU A 7 -6.56 -0.46 -20.32
C GLU A 7 -6.40 0.82 -21.16
N SER A 8 -6.78 1.99 -20.62
CA SER A 8 -6.65 3.28 -21.32
C SER A 8 -5.23 3.84 -21.28
N ILE A 9 -4.38 3.33 -20.39
CA ILE A 9 -3.00 3.79 -20.23
C ILE A 9 -1.99 2.66 -20.33
N LYS A 10 -0.78 3.01 -20.79
CA LYS A 10 0.34 2.07 -20.84
C LYS A 10 1.29 2.34 -19.68
N ALA A 11 1.37 1.40 -18.74
CA ALA A 11 2.41 1.43 -17.72
C ALA A 11 3.78 1.17 -18.34
N LEU A 12 4.78 1.98 -17.96
CA LEU A 12 6.15 1.81 -18.42
C LEU A 12 6.97 1.00 -17.41
N ALA A 13 7.78 0.09 -17.94
CA ALA A 13 8.82 -0.56 -17.17
C ALA A 13 9.90 0.47 -16.80
N ILE A 14 10.42 0.38 -15.57
CA ILE A 14 11.55 1.19 -15.10
C ILE A 14 12.70 0.24 -14.84
N ASP A 15 13.86 0.52 -15.43
CA ASP A 15 15.07 -0.32 -15.32
C ASP A 15 14.82 -1.80 -15.70
N GLY A 16 13.92 -2.03 -16.66
CA GLY A 16 13.53 -3.37 -17.11
C GLY A 16 12.54 -4.09 -16.19
N VAL A 17 12.10 -3.46 -15.10
CA VAL A 17 11.11 -4.02 -14.17
C VAL A 17 9.71 -3.52 -14.52
N GLU A 18 8.78 -4.44 -14.73
CA GLU A 18 7.39 -4.10 -15.01
C GLU A 18 6.68 -3.50 -13.80
N ALA A 19 5.79 -2.54 -14.05
CA ALA A 19 4.94 -1.96 -13.04
C ALA A 19 3.81 -2.93 -12.68
N THR A 20 4.09 -3.91 -11.82
CA THR A 20 3.10 -4.84 -11.26
C THR A 20 3.01 -4.69 -9.74
N VAL A 21 1.87 -5.07 -9.15
CA VAL A 21 1.68 -5.09 -7.69
C VAL A 21 2.72 -5.99 -7.02
N GLU A 22 3.05 -7.13 -7.63
CA GLU A 22 4.06 -8.07 -7.14
C GLU A 22 5.48 -7.46 -7.14
N ASN A 23 5.87 -6.77 -8.21
CA ASN A 23 7.18 -6.12 -8.29
C ASN A 23 7.29 -4.93 -7.32
N ALA A 24 6.19 -4.20 -7.12
CA ALA A 24 6.12 -3.13 -6.14
C ALA A 24 6.19 -3.66 -4.70
N ALA A 25 5.46 -4.73 -4.39
CA ALA A 25 5.45 -5.34 -3.05
C ALA A 25 6.80 -5.99 -2.69
N SER A 26 7.51 -6.57 -3.65
CA SER A 26 8.85 -7.13 -3.46
C SER A 26 9.96 -6.07 -3.43
N GLY A 27 9.65 -4.82 -3.78
CA GLY A 27 10.59 -3.70 -3.79
C GLY A 27 11.52 -3.64 -5.00
N VAL A 28 11.36 -4.54 -5.98
CA VAL A 28 12.17 -4.52 -7.22
C VAL A 28 11.69 -3.45 -8.19
N TYR A 29 10.41 -3.07 -8.17
CA TYR A 29 9.94 -1.90 -8.91
C TYR A 29 10.29 -0.62 -8.13
N PRO A 30 11.12 0.28 -8.70
CA PRO A 30 11.75 1.35 -7.91
C PRO A 30 10.79 2.51 -7.57
N VAL A 31 9.65 2.61 -8.27
CA VAL A 31 8.70 3.72 -8.08
C VAL A 31 7.57 3.30 -7.14
N VAL A 32 7.89 3.30 -5.85
CA VAL A 32 6.94 3.02 -4.75
C VAL A 32 7.09 4.06 -3.64
N ARG A 33 6.02 4.28 -2.86
CA ARG A 33 6.09 5.15 -1.67
C ARG A 33 5.28 4.53 -0.53
N PRO A 34 5.78 4.56 0.71
CA PRO A 34 5.01 4.12 1.86
C PRO A 34 3.89 5.12 2.18
N LEU A 35 2.77 4.62 2.68
CA LEU A 35 1.73 5.42 3.32
C LEU A 35 1.87 5.26 4.82
N ASN A 36 2.36 6.31 5.49
CA ASN A 36 2.72 6.24 6.90
C ASN A 36 1.58 6.76 7.79
N LEU A 37 1.30 6.04 8.87
CA LEU A 37 0.47 6.49 9.98
C LEU A 37 1.40 6.94 11.11
N LEU A 38 1.34 8.22 11.47
CA LEU A 38 2.25 8.82 12.44
C LEU A 38 1.51 9.23 13.70
N THR A 39 2.09 8.93 14.86
CA THR A 39 1.61 9.38 16.17
C THR A 39 2.72 10.06 16.94
N LYS A 40 2.36 10.98 17.83
CA LYS A 40 3.32 11.63 18.74
C LYS A 40 3.43 10.80 20.01
N GLY A 41 4.42 9.91 20.06
CA GLY A 41 4.59 8.94 21.15
C GLY A 41 3.69 7.72 20.97
N GLU A 42 3.69 6.82 21.97
CA GLU A 42 2.95 5.56 21.90
C GLU A 42 1.42 5.79 21.88
N PRO A 43 0.70 5.24 20.90
CA PRO A 43 -0.75 5.39 20.83
C PRO A 43 -1.45 4.57 21.91
N GLY A 44 -2.43 5.19 22.58
CA GLY A 44 -3.32 4.55 23.53
C GLY A 44 -4.79 4.68 23.15
N GLY A 45 -5.66 3.96 23.87
CA GLY A 45 -7.11 4.08 23.76
C GLY A 45 -7.62 3.99 22.31
N LEU A 46 -8.46 4.96 21.93
CA LEU A 46 -9.09 5.01 20.62
C LEU A 46 -8.09 5.10 19.46
N VAL A 47 -6.98 5.83 19.65
CA VAL A 47 -5.95 5.96 18.59
C VAL A 47 -5.33 4.60 18.31
N LYS A 48 -4.99 3.83 19.36
CA LYS A 48 -4.45 2.48 19.19
C LYS A 48 -5.46 1.56 18.50
N ALA A 49 -6.73 1.58 18.95
CA ALA A 49 -7.78 0.76 18.36
C ALA A 49 -7.99 1.06 16.87
N TRP A 50 -7.89 2.33 16.47
CA TRP A 50 -7.99 2.73 15.07
C TRP A 50 -6.80 2.24 14.24
N LEU A 51 -5.58 2.39 14.74
CA LEU A 51 -4.39 1.87 14.06
C LEU A 51 -4.41 0.34 13.95
N ASP A 52 -4.88 -0.34 14.99
CA ASP A 52 -5.06 -1.80 14.98
C ASP A 52 -6.09 -2.23 13.94
N PHE A 53 -7.19 -1.50 13.78
CA PHE A 53 -8.17 -1.75 12.72
C PHE A 53 -7.56 -1.55 11.33
N ILE A 54 -6.86 -0.43 11.09
CA ILE A 54 -6.23 -0.19 9.78
C ILE A 54 -5.27 -1.32 9.41
N LEU A 55 -4.52 -1.84 10.39
CA LEU A 55 -3.55 -2.93 10.21
C LEU A 55 -4.15 -4.34 10.34
N SER A 56 -5.45 -4.47 10.55
CA SER A 56 -6.15 -5.76 10.62
C SER A 56 -6.41 -6.33 9.22
N ASP A 57 -6.77 -7.61 9.14
CA ASP A 57 -7.15 -8.26 7.88
C ASP A 57 -8.30 -7.51 7.17
N GLU A 58 -9.28 -6.99 7.93
CA GLU A 58 -10.38 -6.20 7.39
C GLU A 58 -9.88 -4.87 6.83
N GLY A 59 -9.05 -4.15 7.59
CA GLY A 59 -8.46 -2.89 7.14
C GLY A 59 -7.59 -3.06 5.89
N GLN A 60 -6.78 -4.12 5.85
CA GLN A 60 -5.94 -4.43 4.70
C GLN A 60 -6.76 -4.88 3.47
N LYS A 61 -7.93 -5.50 3.67
CA LYS A 61 -8.87 -5.79 2.56
C LYS A 61 -9.35 -4.50 1.91
N ILE A 62 -9.71 -3.49 2.70
CA ILE A 62 -10.12 -2.16 2.20
C ILE A 62 -8.97 -1.51 1.43
N VAL A 63 -7.73 -1.58 1.93
CA VAL A 63 -6.53 -1.06 1.24
C VAL A 63 -6.40 -1.65 -0.17
N VAL A 64 -6.60 -2.96 -0.33
CA VAL A 64 -6.55 -3.63 -1.63
C VAL A 64 -7.72 -3.24 -2.53
N GLU A 65 -8.94 -3.17 -1.98
CA GLU A 65 -10.15 -2.76 -2.72
C GLU A 65 -10.02 -1.34 -3.29
N GLU A 66 -9.34 -0.44 -2.58
CA GLU A 66 -9.04 0.92 -3.02
C GLU A 66 -7.79 1.02 -3.93
N GLY A 67 -7.22 -0.12 -4.35
CA GLY A 67 -6.14 -0.19 -5.32
C GLY A 67 -4.74 0.12 -4.77
N TYR A 68 -4.54 -0.07 -3.46
CA TYR A 68 -3.24 0.00 -2.80
C TYR A 68 -2.69 -1.40 -2.50
N ILE A 69 -1.43 -1.44 -2.06
CA ILE A 69 -0.72 -2.68 -1.75
C ILE A 69 -0.82 -2.89 -0.24
N ALA A 70 -1.35 -4.03 0.18
CA ALA A 70 -1.42 -4.41 1.59
C ALA A 70 -0.01 -4.56 2.18
N VAL A 71 0.11 -4.24 3.46
CA VAL A 71 1.33 -4.45 4.25
C VAL A 71 1.12 -5.65 5.17
N ASN A 72 2.14 -6.50 5.27
CA ASN A 72 2.14 -7.59 6.23
C ASN A 72 2.46 -7.04 7.63
N ARG A 73 1.81 -7.61 8.64
CA ARG A 73 2.11 -7.34 10.06
C ARG A 73 3.25 -8.20 10.55
#